data_AF-A0A940H3D4-F1
#
_entry.id   AF-A0A940H3D4-F1
#
_cell.length_a   1.000
_cell.length_b   1.000
_cell.length_c   1.000
_cell.angle_alpha   90.00
_cell.angle_beta   90.00
_cell.angle_gamma   90.00
#
_symmetry.space_group_name_H-M   'P 1'
#
loop_
_entity.id
_entity.type
_entity.pdbx_description
1 polymer ?
#
loop_
_entity_poly.entity_id
_entity_poly.type
_entity_poly.pdbx_seq_one_letter_code
_entity_poly.pdbx_strand_id
1 'polypeptide(L)'
;MKRTTALGLGALLTGIAALAGPPALADTATDADPVTSTVQCSDTPLTMAYYRTWRDVTVPQSANSNLPDPNVTRMTDLPAEVDVAMVFDAGATAGTDYWPTLRDTYVPTLHARGTKVVYTLWIDKLAKADIPLTDAAYREYAQQLIDTYVTPYGLDGIDIDVESYPQGDDLTRAIGVFRALGELIGPKSGTDRIFIYDTNQTGDTALFEAVSDTVSFVLLQAYGRGTAGMQATWNTFADDVAPCRFLPGFSFYEEQDRTHWGDAEGIYDPATAPSSTAYQYAVWQPSVGAKGGFFAYAVDRDGKVYGDDTITKTDFTWMRNLSRVQDEAAGIHPEPPAAPIATVDADRVTLRGTGVAGATVSVATSGPGRTASPATATVGADGTWTLVLDRKLTPPQTVAVTQSVDGTASAATSVRFQPGRH
;
A
#
# COMPACT_ATOMS: atom_id res chain seq x y z
N MET A 1 -83.28 46.01 -14.91
CA MET A 1 -84.11 47.21 -14.67
C MET A 1 -84.64 47.15 -13.25
N LYS A 2 -84.40 48.16 -12.40
CA LYS A 2 -84.78 48.25 -10.97
C LYS A 2 -84.19 47.17 -10.04
N ARG A 3 -83.84 47.40 -8.77
CA ARG A 3 -83.44 48.56 -7.93
C ARG A 3 -83.67 48.10 -6.46
N THR A 4 -82.72 48.37 -5.54
CA THR A 4 -82.94 48.74 -4.10
C THR A 4 -83.66 47.72 -3.16
N THR A 5 -83.54 47.61 -1.83
CA THR A 5 -82.76 48.18 -0.68
C THR A 5 -83.17 47.35 0.57
N ALA A 6 -82.53 47.33 1.76
CA ALA A 6 -81.28 47.89 2.30
C ALA A 6 -80.96 47.27 3.70
N LEU A 7 -79.72 47.49 4.17
CA LEU A 7 -79.26 47.61 5.58
C LEU A 7 -79.61 46.55 6.65
N GLY A 8 -78.57 46.08 7.35
CA GLY A 8 -78.63 45.41 8.66
C GLY A 8 -77.23 45.10 9.19
N LEU A 9 -76.73 45.86 10.17
CA LEU A 9 -75.34 45.85 10.65
C LEU A 9 -75.10 44.76 11.72
N GLY A 10 -73.93 44.08 11.73
CA GLY A 10 -73.58 43.15 12.82
C GLY A 10 -72.26 42.38 12.65
N ALA A 11 -71.23 42.80 13.41
CA ALA A 11 -69.90 42.18 13.58
C ALA A 11 -69.91 40.63 13.77
N LEU A 12 -68.87 39.83 13.46
CA LEU A 12 -67.43 39.99 13.75
C LEU A 12 -66.65 38.88 12.96
N LEU A 13 -65.37 39.09 12.62
CA LEU A 13 -64.55 38.07 11.93
C LEU A 13 -63.93 37.04 12.90
N THR A 14 -64.00 35.76 12.52
CA THR A 14 -62.93 34.77 12.77
C THR A 14 -62.82 33.83 11.57
N GLY A 15 -61.85 34.10 10.68
CA GLY A 15 -61.49 33.18 9.61
C GLY A 15 -60.26 32.37 10.00
N ILE A 16 -60.34 31.04 9.88
CA ILE A 16 -59.17 30.17 9.81
C ILE A 16 -59.08 29.69 8.37
N ALA A 17 -58.14 30.28 7.62
CA ALA A 17 -57.82 29.81 6.28
C ALA A 17 -56.89 28.59 6.38
N ALA A 18 -57.19 27.54 5.62
CA ALA A 18 -56.26 26.44 5.43
C ALA A 18 -55.05 26.94 4.64
N LEU A 19 -53.87 26.94 5.26
CA LEU A 19 -52.61 27.23 4.57
C LEU A 19 -52.21 25.99 3.76
N ALA A 20 -52.15 26.14 2.44
CA ALA A 20 -51.46 25.19 1.59
C ALA A 20 -49.96 25.20 1.96
N GLY A 21 -49.39 24.03 2.21
CA GLY A 21 -47.94 23.90 2.41
C GLY A 21 -47.19 24.22 1.11
N PRO A 22 -46.03 24.89 1.17
CA PRO A 22 -45.19 25.06 -0.01
C PRO A 22 -44.63 23.70 -0.46
N PRO A 23 -44.34 23.50 -1.76
CA PRO A 23 -43.56 22.35 -2.19
C PRO A 23 -42.16 22.46 -1.60
N ALA A 24 -41.73 21.43 -0.85
CA ALA A 24 -40.34 21.34 -0.41
C ALA A 24 -39.46 21.13 -1.65
N LEU A 25 -38.61 22.13 -1.92
CA LEU A 25 -37.64 22.12 -3.00
C LEU A 25 -36.50 21.14 -2.71
N ALA A 26 -35.70 20.91 -3.76
CA ALA A 26 -34.54 20.06 -3.79
C ALA A 26 -33.45 20.41 -2.77
N ASP A 27 -32.47 19.51 -2.75
CA ASP A 27 -31.08 19.71 -2.32
C ASP A 27 -30.80 19.81 -0.81
N THR A 28 -30.46 18.64 -0.27
CA THR A 28 -29.25 18.54 0.56
C THR A 28 -28.38 17.45 -0.07
N ALA A 29 -27.64 17.81 -1.13
CA ALA A 29 -26.32 17.23 -1.29
C ALA A 29 -25.63 17.27 0.07
N THR A 30 -25.25 16.12 0.60
CA THR A 30 -24.27 16.07 1.70
C THR A 30 -23.05 16.82 1.21
N ASP A 31 -22.61 17.85 1.96
CA ASP A 31 -21.38 18.58 1.63
C ASP A 31 -20.30 17.56 1.29
N ALA A 32 -19.85 17.57 0.04
CA ALA A 32 -18.76 16.69 -0.36
C ALA A 32 -17.56 17.12 0.48
N ASP A 33 -16.94 16.16 1.17
CA ASP A 33 -15.64 16.39 1.78
C ASP A 33 -14.75 17.05 0.71
N PRO A 34 -14.04 18.15 1.02
CA PRO A 34 -13.18 18.80 0.05
C PRO A 34 -12.23 17.75 -0.52
N VAL A 35 -11.95 17.78 -1.83
CA VAL A 35 -11.23 16.68 -2.50
C VAL A 35 -9.80 16.48 -1.92
N THR A 36 -9.27 17.53 -1.29
CA THR A 36 -8.04 17.55 -0.47
C THR A 36 -8.19 16.98 0.95
N SER A 37 -9.32 16.35 1.29
CA SER A 37 -9.64 15.79 2.61
C SER A 37 -8.68 14.66 2.97
N THR A 38 -8.12 14.76 4.18
CA THR A 38 -7.19 13.78 4.73
C THR A 38 -7.88 12.64 5.49
N VAL A 39 -9.21 12.54 5.44
CA VAL A 39 -10.00 11.48 6.12
C VAL A 39 -9.61 10.07 5.63
N GLN A 40 -9.07 9.97 4.42
CA GLN A 40 -8.61 8.72 3.80
C GLN A 40 -7.09 8.51 3.93
N CYS A 41 -6.36 9.43 4.57
CA CYS A 41 -4.93 9.24 4.77
C CYS A 41 -4.67 8.12 5.78
N SER A 42 -3.81 7.18 5.40
CA SER A 42 -3.10 6.34 6.35
C SER A 42 -2.01 7.17 7.04
N ASP A 43 -1.77 6.91 8.33
CA ASP A 43 -0.59 7.42 9.05
C ASP A 43 0.71 6.75 8.56
N THR A 44 0.60 5.62 7.85
CA THR A 44 1.74 4.84 7.30
C THR A 44 1.70 4.82 5.76
N PRO A 45 2.81 5.17 5.07
CA PRO A 45 2.89 5.17 3.62
C PRO A 45 2.99 3.74 3.09
N LEU A 46 2.27 3.46 2.02
CA LEU A 46 2.10 2.11 1.48
C LEU A 46 3.24 1.73 0.53
N THR A 47 3.44 0.43 0.41
CA THR A 47 4.31 -0.23 -0.56
C THR A 47 3.46 -1.11 -1.45
N MET A 48 3.24 -0.70 -2.70
CA MET A 48 2.44 -1.46 -3.67
C MET A 48 3.33 -2.12 -4.74
N ALA A 49 2.88 -3.23 -5.32
CA ALA A 49 3.69 -4.01 -6.23
C ALA A 49 2.88 -4.69 -7.35
N TYR A 50 3.19 -4.37 -8.61
CA TYR A 50 2.61 -5.09 -9.75
C TYR A 50 3.30 -6.43 -9.95
N TYR A 51 2.54 -7.49 -9.70
CA TYR A 51 2.94 -8.86 -9.85
C TYR A 51 2.43 -9.39 -11.20
N ARG A 52 3.35 -9.59 -12.15
CA ARG A 52 3.05 -10.02 -13.51
C ARG A 52 2.63 -11.48 -13.49
N THR A 53 1.33 -11.74 -13.61
CA THR A 53 0.72 -13.08 -13.44
C THR A 53 1.37 -14.16 -14.31
N TRP A 54 1.82 -13.81 -15.51
CA TRP A 54 2.47 -14.70 -16.46
C TRP A 54 3.91 -15.13 -16.08
N ARG A 55 4.43 -14.60 -14.97
CA ARG A 55 5.70 -15.01 -14.33
C ARG A 55 5.49 -15.83 -13.06
N ASP A 56 4.24 -16.13 -12.69
CA ASP A 56 3.93 -17.07 -11.59
C ASP A 56 4.27 -18.51 -11.97
N VAL A 57 4.74 -19.31 -11.00
CA VAL A 57 5.05 -20.74 -11.17
C VAL A 57 3.90 -21.59 -11.73
N THR A 58 2.65 -21.15 -11.55
CA THR A 58 1.45 -21.84 -12.05
C THR A 58 1.17 -21.57 -13.53
N VAL A 59 1.87 -20.61 -14.14
CA VAL A 59 1.81 -20.30 -15.57
C VAL A 59 3.02 -20.91 -16.28
N PRO A 60 2.85 -21.61 -17.41
CA PRO A 60 3.98 -22.07 -18.22
C PRO A 60 4.83 -20.89 -18.74
N GLN A 61 6.15 -21.00 -18.68
CA GLN A 61 7.08 -19.97 -19.20
C GLN A 61 6.75 -19.52 -20.64
N SER A 62 6.28 -20.45 -21.48
CA SER A 62 5.93 -20.25 -22.88
C SER A 62 4.61 -19.51 -23.10
N ALA A 63 3.87 -19.15 -22.05
CA ALA A 63 2.60 -18.45 -22.17
C ALA A 63 2.77 -16.97 -22.56
N ASN A 64 3.90 -16.35 -22.18
CA ASN A 64 4.22 -14.95 -22.52
C ASN A 64 5.74 -14.67 -22.64
N SER A 65 6.52 -15.65 -23.08
CA SER A 65 7.90 -15.44 -23.54
C SER A 65 8.38 -16.62 -24.40
N ASN A 66 9.55 -16.47 -25.03
CA ASN A 66 10.28 -17.57 -25.67
C ASN A 66 11.48 -18.03 -24.81
N LEU A 67 11.53 -17.66 -23.53
CA LEU A 67 12.66 -17.93 -22.66
C LEU A 67 12.72 -19.41 -22.25
N PRO A 68 13.92 -19.97 -22.05
CA PRO A 68 14.11 -21.37 -21.71
C PRO A 68 13.90 -21.67 -20.22
N ASP A 69 13.91 -20.65 -19.36
CA ASP A 69 13.81 -20.80 -17.91
C ASP A 69 12.34 -20.91 -17.46
N PRO A 70 12.01 -21.81 -16.52
CA PRO A 70 10.68 -21.89 -15.93
C PRO A 70 10.40 -20.69 -15.02
N ASN A 71 9.12 -20.36 -14.84
CA ASN A 71 8.70 -19.44 -13.79
C ASN A 71 8.99 -20.06 -12.39
N VAL A 72 9.61 -19.30 -11.50
CA VAL A 72 10.09 -19.78 -10.17
C VAL A 72 9.58 -19.00 -8.96
N THR A 73 8.89 -17.89 -9.19
CA THR A 73 8.36 -17.00 -8.14
C THR A 73 6.85 -17.20 -8.01
N ARG A 74 6.32 -17.25 -6.78
CA ARG A 74 4.88 -17.22 -6.47
C ARG A 74 4.46 -15.83 -6.00
N MET A 75 3.19 -15.48 -6.16
CA MET A 75 2.65 -14.27 -5.54
C MET A 75 2.81 -14.26 -4.00
N THR A 76 2.80 -15.43 -3.34
CA THR A 76 3.07 -15.55 -1.88
C THR A 76 4.55 -15.40 -1.50
N ASP A 77 5.49 -15.46 -2.45
CA ASP A 77 6.91 -15.19 -2.15
C ASP A 77 7.16 -13.68 -1.90
N LEU A 78 6.23 -12.79 -2.29
CA LEU A 78 6.30 -11.35 -1.99
C LEU A 78 6.58 -11.11 -0.49
N PRO A 79 7.32 -10.05 -0.12
CA PRO A 79 7.62 -9.73 1.27
C PRO A 79 6.35 -9.28 2.03
N ALA A 80 6.38 -9.33 3.37
CA ALA A 80 5.28 -8.83 4.20
C ALA A 80 5.18 -7.30 4.17
N GLU A 81 6.29 -6.67 3.84
CA GLU A 81 6.51 -5.25 3.56
C GLU A 81 5.80 -4.74 2.29
N VAL A 82 5.05 -5.59 1.57
CA VAL A 82 4.13 -5.17 0.50
C VAL A 82 2.70 -5.16 1.05
N ASP A 83 2.13 -3.96 1.14
CA ASP A 83 0.77 -3.72 1.63
C ASP A 83 -0.30 -4.07 0.60
N VAL A 84 -0.01 -3.82 -0.69
CA VAL A 84 -0.93 -4.11 -1.80
C VAL A 84 -0.20 -4.82 -2.95
N ALA A 85 -0.62 -6.05 -3.25
CA ALA A 85 -0.13 -6.81 -4.38
C ALA A 85 -1.12 -6.72 -5.56
N MET A 86 -0.68 -6.16 -6.68
CA MET A 86 -1.50 -5.97 -7.88
C MET A 86 -1.42 -7.19 -8.78
N VAL A 87 -2.57 -7.78 -9.12
CA VAL A 87 -2.71 -8.87 -10.10
C VAL A 87 -2.67 -8.26 -11.49
N PHE A 88 -1.49 -8.25 -12.12
CA PHE A 88 -1.29 -7.69 -13.46
C PHE A 88 -1.34 -8.79 -14.53
N ASP A 89 -2.48 -8.93 -15.21
CA ASP A 89 -2.72 -9.95 -16.23
C ASP A 89 -2.76 -9.39 -17.66
N ALA A 90 -1.99 -10.06 -18.53
CA ALA A 90 -1.90 -9.77 -19.97
C ALA A 90 -2.52 -10.91 -20.83
N GLY A 91 -3.47 -11.68 -20.28
CA GLY A 91 -4.20 -12.74 -20.99
C GLY A 91 -3.50 -14.11 -21.07
N ALA A 92 -2.30 -14.26 -20.51
CA ALA A 92 -1.50 -15.48 -20.57
C ALA A 92 -1.85 -16.54 -19.50
N THR A 93 -2.76 -16.21 -18.58
CA THR A 93 -3.27 -17.10 -17.51
C THR A 93 -4.49 -17.94 -17.92
N ALA A 94 -4.99 -17.78 -19.15
CA ALA A 94 -6.19 -18.47 -19.60
C ALA A 94 -6.03 -20.01 -19.59
N GLY A 95 -6.76 -20.68 -18.70
CA GLY A 95 -6.70 -22.14 -18.54
C GLY A 95 -5.49 -22.67 -17.76
N THR A 96 -4.73 -21.82 -17.06
CA THR A 96 -3.68 -22.23 -16.13
C THR A 96 -4.21 -22.40 -14.71
N ASP A 97 -3.41 -23.01 -13.83
CA ASP A 97 -3.75 -23.17 -12.41
C ASP A 97 -3.63 -21.86 -11.60
N TYR A 98 -3.31 -20.72 -12.23
CA TYR A 98 -3.15 -19.43 -11.56
C TYR A 98 -4.44 -18.98 -10.85
N TRP A 99 -5.58 -18.99 -11.54
CA TRP A 99 -6.84 -18.48 -10.99
C TRP A 99 -7.38 -19.30 -9.78
N PRO A 100 -7.38 -20.65 -9.80
CA PRO A 100 -7.65 -21.44 -8.59
C PRO A 100 -6.63 -21.18 -7.47
N THR A 101 -5.34 -21.10 -7.79
CA THR A 101 -4.29 -20.90 -6.78
C THR A 101 -4.38 -19.52 -6.13
N LEU A 102 -4.73 -18.48 -6.91
CA LEU A 102 -4.99 -17.13 -6.43
C LEU A 102 -6.09 -17.14 -5.36
N ARG A 103 -7.26 -17.72 -5.67
CA ARG A 103 -8.41 -17.84 -4.76
C ARG A 103 -8.11 -18.69 -3.52
N ASP A 104 -7.59 -19.89 -3.73
CA ASP A 104 -7.57 -20.93 -2.68
C ASP A 104 -6.30 -20.90 -1.82
N THR A 105 -5.24 -20.22 -2.28
CA THR A 105 -3.93 -20.19 -1.60
C THR A 105 -3.36 -18.79 -1.46
N TYR A 106 -3.22 -18.02 -2.55
CA TYR A 106 -2.47 -16.76 -2.49
C TYR A 106 -3.22 -15.69 -1.70
N VAL A 107 -4.46 -15.36 -2.06
CA VAL A 107 -5.27 -14.33 -1.38
C VAL A 107 -5.40 -14.64 0.12
N PRO A 108 -5.81 -15.86 0.57
CA PRO A 108 -5.84 -16.19 2.00
C PRO A 108 -4.49 -16.05 2.71
N THR A 109 -3.37 -16.38 2.05
CA THR A 109 -2.03 -16.28 2.65
C THR A 109 -1.56 -14.82 2.77
N LEU A 110 -1.88 -14.00 1.77
CA LEU A 110 -1.57 -12.56 1.75
C LEU A 110 -2.41 -11.81 2.78
N HIS A 111 -3.72 -12.08 2.84
CA HIS A 111 -4.62 -11.54 3.86
C HIS A 111 -4.20 -11.91 5.29
N ALA A 112 -3.75 -13.15 5.52
CA ALA A 112 -3.32 -13.60 6.84
C ALA A 112 -2.10 -12.84 7.42
N ARG A 113 -1.38 -12.08 6.57
CA ARG A 113 -0.27 -11.20 6.97
C ARG A 113 -0.53 -9.71 6.71
N GLY A 114 -1.76 -9.33 6.33
CA GLY A 114 -2.16 -7.94 6.10
C GLY A 114 -1.97 -7.41 4.67
N THR A 115 -1.37 -8.17 3.75
CA THR A 115 -1.24 -7.77 2.34
C THR A 115 -2.60 -7.86 1.64
N LYS A 116 -3.11 -6.74 1.14
CA LYS A 116 -4.27 -6.67 0.25
C LYS A 116 -3.91 -7.07 -1.19
N VAL A 117 -4.91 -7.47 -1.97
CA VAL A 117 -4.77 -7.92 -3.36
C VAL A 117 -5.77 -7.19 -4.26
N VAL A 118 -5.28 -6.56 -5.32
CA VAL A 118 -6.09 -5.70 -6.23
C VAL A 118 -5.93 -6.18 -7.67
N TYR A 119 -6.99 -6.10 -8.49
CA TYR A 119 -6.95 -6.49 -9.91
C TYR A 119 -6.75 -5.26 -10.82
N THR A 120 -5.74 -5.27 -11.70
CA THR A 120 -5.52 -4.20 -12.68
C THR A 120 -6.28 -4.42 -13.99
N LEU A 121 -7.05 -3.42 -14.42
CA LEU A 121 -7.80 -3.40 -15.68
C LEU A 121 -7.36 -2.21 -16.54
N TRP A 122 -6.95 -2.49 -17.78
CA TRP A 122 -6.75 -1.47 -18.82
C TRP A 122 -7.96 -0.55 -18.97
N ILE A 123 -7.76 0.76 -19.10
CA ILE A 123 -8.82 1.77 -19.31
C ILE A 123 -9.80 1.41 -20.44
N ASP A 124 -9.33 0.69 -21.48
CA ASP A 124 -10.15 0.14 -22.56
C ASP A 124 -11.34 -0.70 -22.07
N LYS A 125 -11.23 -1.36 -20.91
CA LYS A 125 -12.32 -2.11 -20.28
C LYS A 125 -13.52 -1.24 -19.92
N LEU A 126 -13.29 0.04 -19.63
CA LEU A 126 -14.32 1.03 -19.32
C LEU A 126 -14.63 1.84 -20.58
N ALA A 127 -13.59 2.44 -21.18
CA ALA A 127 -13.70 3.36 -22.30
C ALA A 127 -14.31 2.72 -23.55
N LYS A 128 -14.12 1.42 -23.80
CA LYS A 128 -14.60 0.72 -25.02
C LYS A 128 -15.64 -0.38 -24.74
N ALA A 129 -16.28 -0.37 -23.56
CA ALA A 129 -17.33 -1.33 -23.25
C ALA A 129 -18.55 -1.17 -24.19
N ASP A 130 -19.08 -2.28 -24.70
CA ASP A 130 -20.27 -2.30 -25.58
C ASP A 130 -21.56 -2.16 -24.75
N ILE A 131 -21.74 -0.99 -24.15
CA ILE A 131 -22.85 -0.65 -23.27
C ILE A 131 -23.46 0.72 -23.63
N PRO A 132 -24.79 0.92 -23.44
CA PRO A 132 -25.42 2.23 -23.61
C PRO A 132 -24.83 3.30 -22.69
N LEU A 133 -24.77 4.55 -23.16
CA LEU A 133 -24.30 5.69 -22.37
C LEU A 133 -25.36 6.17 -21.37
N THR A 134 -25.61 5.36 -20.33
CA THR A 134 -26.63 5.61 -19.30
C THR A 134 -26.20 5.08 -17.94
N ASP A 135 -26.55 5.80 -16.86
CA ASP A 135 -26.20 5.43 -15.47
C ASP A 135 -26.64 4.01 -15.08
N ALA A 136 -27.75 3.54 -15.62
CA ALA A 136 -28.23 2.17 -15.39
C ALA A 136 -27.26 1.12 -15.97
N ALA A 137 -26.84 1.31 -17.23
CA ALA A 137 -25.88 0.43 -17.88
C ALA A 137 -24.48 0.52 -17.25
N TYR A 138 -24.06 1.73 -16.82
CA TYR A 138 -22.79 1.91 -16.10
C TYR A 138 -22.78 1.14 -14.76
N ARG A 139 -23.86 1.20 -13.98
CA ARG A 139 -24.00 0.45 -12.72
C ARG A 139 -24.06 -1.06 -12.92
N GLU A 140 -24.80 -1.54 -13.93
CA GLU A 140 -24.84 -2.95 -14.28
C GLU A 140 -23.45 -3.47 -14.70
N TYR A 141 -22.74 -2.71 -15.53
CA TYR A 141 -21.41 -3.08 -15.98
C TYR A 141 -20.33 -2.98 -14.89
N ALA A 142 -20.39 -1.96 -14.01
CA ALA A 142 -19.52 -1.86 -12.85
C ALA A 142 -19.69 -3.07 -11.89
N GLN A 143 -20.94 -3.47 -11.63
CA GLN A 143 -21.23 -4.69 -10.87
C GLN A 143 -20.69 -5.95 -11.58
N GLN A 144 -20.83 -6.05 -12.90
CA GLN A 144 -20.27 -7.15 -13.70
C GLN A 144 -18.73 -7.22 -13.56
N LEU A 145 -18.02 -6.08 -13.53
CA LEU A 145 -16.57 -6.05 -13.32
C LEU A 145 -16.20 -6.58 -11.93
N ILE A 146 -16.91 -6.15 -10.88
CA ILE A 146 -16.73 -6.67 -9.51
C ILE A 146 -16.97 -8.19 -9.46
N ASP A 147 -18.06 -8.67 -10.05
CA ASP A 147 -18.42 -10.10 -10.05
C ASP A 147 -17.54 -10.96 -10.95
N THR A 148 -16.81 -10.38 -11.89
CA THR A 148 -15.84 -11.06 -12.75
C THR A 148 -14.45 -11.11 -12.12
N TYR A 149 -13.97 -9.99 -11.59
CA TYR A 149 -12.57 -9.79 -11.25
C TYR A 149 -12.28 -9.77 -9.74
N VAL A 150 -13.25 -9.42 -8.90
CA VAL A 150 -13.05 -9.24 -7.45
C VAL A 150 -13.69 -10.37 -6.65
N THR A 151 -15.02 -10.52 -6.78
CA THR A 151 -15.82 -11.47 -6.00
C THR A 151 -15.36 -12.94 -6.10
N PRO A 152 -14.99 -13.49 -7.29
CA PRO A 152 -14.64 -14.92 -7.40
C PRO A 152 -13.33 -15.33 -6.73
N TYR A 153 -12.43 -14.37 -6.51
CA TYR A 153 -11.09 -14.59 -5.95
C TYR A 153 -10.92 -13.99 -4.55
N GLY A 154 -11.91 -13.24 -4.05
CA GLY A 154 -11.87 -12.60 -2.74
C GLY A 154 -10.97 -11.37 -2.69
N LEU A 155 -10.81 -10.64 -3.81
CA LEU A 155 -9.88 -9.50 -3.89
C LEU A 155 -10.41 -8.28 -3.13
N ASP A 156 -9.48 -7.38 -2.80
CA ASP A 156 -9.71 -6.16 -2.04
C ASP A 156 -10.02 -4.94 -2.92
N GLY A 157 -9.98 -5.04 -4.26
CA GLY A 157 -10.19 -3.87 -5.09
C GLY A 157 -9.96 -4.04 -6.58
N ILE A 158 -10.14 -2.94 -7.30
CA ILE A 158 -9.80 -2.76 -8.71
C ILE A 158 -8.84 -1.58 -8.86
N ASP A 159 -7.93 -1.73 -9.80
CA ASP A 159 -7.00 -0.73 -10.29
C ASP A 159 -7.28 -0.51 -11.78
N ILE A 160 -7.28 0.75 -12.23
CA ILE A 160 -7.56 1.10 -13.62
C ILE A 160 -6.32 1.77 -14.23
N ASP A 161 -5.77 1.12 -15.24
CA ASP A 161 -4.55 1.52 -15.92
C ASP A 161 -4.86 2.48 -17.07
N VAL A 162 -4.57 3.77 -16.85
CA VAL A 162 -4.92 4.89 -17.72
C VAL A 162 -3.68 5.44 -18.44
N GLU A 163 -3.22 4.71 -19.44
CA GLU A 163 -2.15 5.14 -20.38
C GLU A 163 -2.67 5.78 -21.69
N SER A 164 -3.97 6.01 -21.81
CA SER A 164 -4.56 6.66 -23.00
C SER A 164 -5.54 7.77 -22.65
N TYR A 165 -5.91 8.56 -23.66
CA TYR A 165 -6.79 9.73 -23.53
C TYR A 165 -8.14 9.45 -24.23
N PRO A 166 -9.12 8.81 -23.57
CA PRO A 166 -10.48 8.67 -24.11
C PRO A 166 -11.09 10.02 -24.51
N GLN A 167 -11.94 10.02 -25.54
CA GLN A 167 -12.62 11.23 -26.04
C GLN A 167 -14.08 10.92 -26.39
N GLY A 168 -14.93 11.96 -26.39
CA GLY A 168 -16.34 11.84 -26.80
C GLY A 168 -17.10 10.79 -26.00
N ASP A 169 -17.74 9.85 -26.71
CA ASP A 169 -18.51 8.74 -26.13
C ASP A 169 -17.63 7.84 -25.24
N ASP A 170 -16.37 7.61 -25.59
CA ASP A 170 -15.46 6.75 -24.83
C ASP A 170 -15.05 7.40 -23.49
N LEU A 171 -14.86 8.72 -23.48
CA LEU A 171 -14.65 9.49 -22.24
C LEU A 171 -15.92 9.51 -21.37
N THR A 172 -17.08 9.72 -22.01
CA THR A 172 -18.38 9.73 -21.33
C THR A 172 -18.66 8.38 -20.66
N ARG A 173 -18.35 7.28 -21.35
CA ARG A 173 -18.45 5.91 -20.86
C ARG A 173 -17.45 5.64 -19.73
N ALA A 174 -16.19 6.04 -19.89
CA ALA A 174 -15.16 5.88 -18.87
C ALA A 174 -15.54 6.57 -17.56
N ILE A 175 -15.91 7.85 -17.60
CA ILE A 175 -16.36 8.62 -16.42
C ILE A 175 -17.58 7.95 -15.77
N GLY A 176 -18.54 7.50 -16.58
CA GLY A 176 -19.75 6.81 -16.12
C GLY A 176 -19.46 5.53 -15.34
N VAL A 177 -18.61 4.64 -15.89
CA VAL A 177 -18.26 3.37 -15.24
C VAL A 177 -17.32 3.60 -14.05
N PHE A 178 -16.38 4.55 -14.11
CA PHE A 178 -15.55 4.93 -12.94
C PHE A 178 -16.41 5.33 -11.75
N ARG A 179 -17.39 6.22 -11.96
CA ARG A 179 -18.28 6.68 -10.89
C ARG A 179 -19.14 5.54 -10.34
N ALA A 180 -19.66 4.68 -11.21
CA ALA A 180 -20.40 3.48 -10.79
C ALA A 180 -19.53 2.46 -10.03
N LEU A 181 -18.24 2.32 -10.36
CA LEU A 181 -17.29 1.53 -9.56
C LEU A 181 -17.01 2.19 -8.20
N GLY A 182 -16.87 3.51 -8.14
CA GLY A 182 -16.69 4.28 -6.91
C GLY A 182 -17.85 4.17 -5.91
N GLU A 183 -19.05 3.82 -6.36
CA GLU A 183 -20.21 3.48 -5.49
C GLU A 183 -20.06 2.09 -4.85
N LEU A 184 -19.26 1.18 -5.43
CA LEU A 184 -19.10 -0.23 -5.03
C LEU A 184 -17.77 -0.51 -4.30
N ILE A 185 -16.72 0.24 -4.62
CA ILE A 185 -15.37 0.15 -4.07
C ILE A 185 -14.75 1.55 -3.91
N GLY A 186 -13.68 1.66 -3.14
CA GLY A 186 -13.05 2.96 -2.88
C GLY A 186 -13.83 3.82 -1.88
N PRO A 187 -13.38 5.07 -1.65
CA PRO A 187 -13.84 5.89 -0.52
C PRO A 187 -15.33 6.20 -0.48
N LYS A 188 -16.01 6.28 -1.63
CA LYS A 188 -17.45 6.59 -1.70
C LYS A 188 -18.36 5.38 -1.43
N SER A 189 -17.81 4.16 -1.43
CA SER A 189 -18.57 2.93 -1.24
C SER A 189 -18.95 2.62 0.22
N GLY A 190 -18.24 3.22 1.19
CA GLY A 190 -18.34 2.84 2.61
C GLY A 190 -17.76 1.44 2.92
N THR A 191 -17.03 0.84 1.99
CA THR A 191 -16.29 -0.43 2.18
C THR A 191 -14.81 -0.16 2.45
N ASP A 192 -14.08 -1.19 2.86
CA ASP A 192 -12.61 -1.20 2.99
C ASP A 192 -11.89 -1.56 1.68
N ARG A 193 -12.63 -1.73 0.58
CA ARG A 193 -12.09 -2.08 -0.73
C ARG A 193 -11.42 -0.88 -1.39
N ILE A 194 -10.29 -1.13 -2.01
CA ILE A 194 -9.47 -0.11 -2.69
C ILE A 194 -9.99 0.10 -4.12
N PHE A 195 -10.01 1.34 -4.58
CA PHE A 195 -10.14 1.68 -5.99
C PHE A 195 -8.94 2.53 -6.41
N ILE A 196 -8.23 2.18 -7.47
CA ILE A 196 -6.99 2.87 -7.88
C ILE A 196 -7.13 3.43 -9.29
N TYR A 197 -6.55 4.62 -9.49
CA TYR A 197 -6.27 5.21 -10.79
C TYR A 197 -4.75 5.20 -10.99
N ASP A 198 -4.24 4.28 -11.80
CA ASP A 198 -2.83 4.27 -12.17
C ASP A 198 -2.64 4.86 -13.58
N THR A 199 -1.56 5.61 -13.78
CA THR A 199 -1.39 6.40 -15.00
C THR A 199 0.03 6.84 -15.27
N ASN A 200 0.37 6.97 -16.55
CA ASN A 200 1.59 7.65 -17.00
C ASN A 200 1.38 9.17 -17.26
N GLN A 201 0.17 9.70 -17.05
CA GLN A 201 -0.23 11.05 -17.44
C GLN A 201 -0.05 12.09 -16.31
N THR A 202 -0.47 13.32 -16.56
CA THR A 202 -0.64 14.40 -15.56
C THR A 202 -2.07 14.43 -15.01
N GLY A 203 -2.29 15.18 -13.91
CA GLY A 203 -3.60 15.29 -13.27
C GLY A 203 -4.59 16.23 -13.98
N ASP A 204 -4.13 17.10 -14.88
CA ASP A 204 -4.95 18.02 -15.67
C ASP A 204 -5.68 17.34 -16.86
N THR A 205 -6.06 16.07 -16.69
CA THR A 205 -6.80 15.30 -17.70
C THR A 205 -8.29 15.25 -17.37
N ALA A 206 -9.13 15.49 -18.38
CA ALA A 206 -10.59 15.55 -18.22
C ALA A 206 -11.23 14.25 -17.68
N LEU A 207 -10.52 13.11 -17.74
CA LEU A 207 -10.95 11.89 -17.06
C LEU A 207 -10.61 11.95 -15.57
N PHE A 208 -9.37 12.29 -15.21
CA PHE A 208 -8.93 12.36 -13.81
C PHE A 208 -9.72 13.40 -13.02
N GLU A 209 -9.81 14.65 -13.49
CA GLU A 209 -10.60 15.73 -12.86
C GLU A 209 -12.07 15.33 -12.61
N ALA A 210 -12.62 14.42 -13.43
CA ALA A 210 -14.01 13.98 -13.32
C ALA A 210 -14.22 12.79 -12.36
N VAL A 211 -13.16 12.10 -11.91
CA VAL A 211 -13.24 10.85 -11.13
C VAL A 211 -12.27 10.78 -9.94
N SER A 212 -11.41 11.79 -9.74
CA SER A 212 -10.40 11.90 -8.67
C SER A 212 -10.97 11.69 -7.26
N ASP A 213 -12.23 12.10 -7.05
CA ASP A 213 -12.97 11.96 -5.80
C ASP A 213 -13.56 10.54 -5.56
N THR A 214 -13.46 9.64 -6.54
CA THR A 214 -13.98 8.25 -6.46
C THR A 214 -12.93 7.23 -6.02
N VAL A 215 -11.64 7.52 -6.21
CA VAL A 215 -10.55 6.55 -6.06
C VAL A 215 -9.87 6.67 -4.69
N SER A 216 -9.38 5.56 -4.15
CA SER A 216 -8.54 5.54 -2.96
C SER A 216 -7.18 6.17 -3.23
N PHE A 217 -6.50 5.75 -4.31
CA PHE A 217 -5.12 6.14 -4.62
C PHE A 217 -4.92 6.51 -6.08
N VAL A 218 -3.88 7.32 -6.31
CA VAL A 218 -3.35 7.68 -7.62
C VAL A 218 -1.92 7.18 -7.74
N LEU A 219 -1.67 6.28 -8.69
CA LEU A 219 -0.37 5.67 -8.92
C LEU A 219 0.25 6.28 -10.19
N LEU A 220 1.26 7.15 -10.02
CA LEU A 220 1.98 7.74 -11.14
C LEU A 220 3.09 6.80 -11.62
N GLN A 221 2.94 6.23 -12.81
CA GLN A 221 3.96 5.46 -13.53
C GLN A 221 5.14 6.38 -13.94
N ALA A 222 6.10 6.56 -13.04
CA ALA A 222 7.18 7.54 -13.16
C ALA A 222 8.51 6.93 -13.67
N TYR A 223 8.43 5.83 -14.43
CA TYR A 223 9.58 5.03 -14.85
C TYR A 223 10.60 5.86 -15.64
N GLY A 224 11.87 5.80 -15.25
CA GLY A 224 12.99 6.54 -15.87
C GLY A 224 12.89 8.07 -15.82
N ARG A 225 11.88 8.67 -15.17
CA ARG A 225 11.69 10.14 -15.13
C ARG A 225 12.66 10.85 -14.17
N GLY A 226 13.09 10.15 -13.12
CA GLY A 226 13.85 10.74 -12.02
C GLY A 226 13.04 11.77 -11.20
N THR A 227 13.63 12.26 -10.10
CA THR A 227 12.94 13.15 -9.16
C THR A 227 12.82 14.61 -9.62
N ALA A 228 13.61 15.05 -10.61
CA ALA A 228 13.70 16.45 -11.00
C ALA A 228 12.37 17.07 -11.46
N GLY A 229 11.51 16.27 -12.11
CA GLY A 229 10.16 16.70 -12.53
C GLY A 229 9.04 16.37 -11.53
N MET A 230 9.30 15.55 -10.51
CA MET A 230 8.26 14.91 -9.69
C MET A 230 7.33 15.92 -9.00
N GLN A 231 7.88 17.00 -8.44
CA GLN A 231 7.08 18.06 -7.82
C GLN A 231 6.18 18.79 -8.82
N ALA A 232 6.65 19.00 -10.06
CA ALA A 232 5.86 19.66 -11.10
C ALA A 232 4.70 18.76 -11.55
N THR A 233 4.93 17.45 -11.68
CA THR A 233 3.87 16.48 -11.96
C THR A 233 2.87 16.41 -10.79
N TRP A 234 3.34 16.28 -9.55
CA TRP A 234 2.47 16.30 -8.36
C TRP A 234 1.57 17.54 -8.30
N ASN A 235 2.09 18.73 -8.64
CA ASN A 235 1.30 19.95 -8.66
C ASN A 235 0.09 19.89 -9.62
N THR A 236 0.09 19.01 -10.64
CA THR A 236 -1.08 18.80 -11.52
C THR A 236 -2.16 17.93 -10.90
N PHE A 237 -1.86 17.20 -9.81
CA PHE A 237 -2.79 16.38 -9.05
C PHE A 237 -3.26 17.06 -7.75
N ALA A 238 -2.52 18.05 -7.25
CA ALA A 238 -2.63 18.55 -5.88
C ALA A 238 -3.95 19.23 -5.49
N ASP A 239 -4.72 19.72 -6.48
CA ASP A 239 -6.06 20.30 -6.24
C ASP A 239 -7.16 19.21 -6.13
N ASP A 240 -6.89 18.02 -6.67
CA ASP A 240 -7.83 16.91 -6.89
C ASP A 240 -7.56 15.66 -6.04
N VAL A 241 -6.44 15.62 -5.30
CA VAL A 241 -6.13 14.51 -4.41
C VAL A 241 -5.19 14.97 -3.29
N ALA A 242 -5.38 14.44 -2.09
CA ALA A 242 -4.45 14.67 -0.97
C ALA A 242 -3.11 13.95 -1.20
N PRO A 243 -1.96 14.50 -0.77
CA PRO A 243 -0.64 13.89 -1.03
C PRO A 243 -0.54 12.45 -0.51
N CYS A 244 -1.18 12.15 0.62
CA CYS A 244 -1.25 10.81 1.22
C CYS A 244 -1.98 9.75 0.37
N ARG A 245 -2.57 10.15 -0.77
CA ARG A 245 -3.22 9.26 -1.74
C ARG A 245 -2.42 9.14 -3.04
N PHE A 246 -1.28 9.82 -3.17
CA PHE A 246 -0.42 9.82 -4.36
C PHE A 246 0.84 8.96 -4.16
N LEU A 247 1.11 8.07 -5.10
CA LEU A 247 2.24 7.14 -5.07
C LEU A 247 3.01 7.22 -6.40
N PRO A 248 4.27 7.72 -6.43
CA PRO A 248 5.14 7.57 -7.58
C PRO A 248 5.67 6.14 -7.69
N GLY A 249 5.70 5.62 -8.91
CA GLY A 249 6.15 4.27 -9.23
C GLY A 249 7.45 4.23 -10.00
N PHE A 250 8.24 3.19 -9.74
CA PHE A 250 9.43 2.84 -10.51
C PHE A 250 9.27 1.46 -11.17
N SER A 251 10.12 1.14 -12.14
CA SER A 251 10.10 -0.16 -12.82
C SER A 251 11.37 -0.97 -12.56
N PHE A 252 11.22 -2.25 -12.22
CA PHE A 252 12.34 -3.20 -12.29
C PHE A 252 12.62 -3.62 -13.74
N TYR A 253 13.81 -4.15 -14.00
CA TYR A 253 14.16 -4.62 -15.34
C TYR A 253 13.37 -5.87 -15.77
N GLU A 254 12.43 -5.70 -16.70
CA GLU A 254 11.76 -6.80 -17.40
C GLU A 254 12.72 -7.51 -18.37
N GLU A 255 12.73 -8.85 -18.32
CA GLU A 255 13.41 -9.67 -19.32
C GLU A 255 13.02 -9.29 -20.76
N GLN A 256 14.01 -9.25 -21.65
CA GLN A 256 13.89 -8.94 -23.07
C GLN A 256 13.43 -7.50 -23.40
N ASP A 257 13.13 -6.66 -22.40
CA ASP A 257 12.86 -5.23 -22.63
C ASP A 257 14.13 -4.51 -23.12
N ARG A 258 13.89 -3.48 -23.94
CA ARG A 258 14.89 -2.60 -24.56
C ARG A 258 14.76 -1.14 -24.14
N THR A 259 13.79 -0.82 -23.28
CA THR A 259 13.45 0.55 -22.88
C THR A 259 14.45 1.06 -21.84
N HIS A 260 14.96 0.16 -20.99
CA HIS A 260 16.02 0.44 -19.99
C HIS A 260 15.75 1.66 -19.12
N TRP A 261 14.69 1.60 -18.30
CA TRP A 261 14.36 2.69 -17.37
C TRP A 261 15.48 3.00 -16.36
N GLY A 262 16.23 1.98 -15.93
CA GLY A 262 17.38 2.13 -15.03
C GLY A 262 17.03 2.53 -13.59
N ASP A 263 15.77 2.34 -13.16
CA ASP A 263 15.31 2.86 -11.87
C ASP A 263 15.84 2.08 -10.65
N ALA A 264 16.01 0.77 -10.78
CA ALA A 264 16.61 -0.14 -9.81
C ALA A 264 17.37 -1.25 -10.56
N GLU A 265 18.65 -1.44 -10.26
CA GLU A 265 19.50 -2.45 -10.90
C GLU A 265 20.27 -3.30 -9.89
N GLY A 266 20.33 -4.60 -10.14
CA GLY A 266 21.07 -5.56 -9.34
C GLY A 266 20.46 -5.79 -7.96
N ILE A 267 21.17 -6.52 -7.10
CA ILE A 267 20.77 -6.71 -5.70
C ILE A 267 20.92 -5.38 -4.94
N TYR A 268 19.96 -5.07 -4.06
CA TYR A 268 20.02 -3.86 -3.25
C TYR A 268 21.33 -3.76 -2.44
N ASP A 269 22.09 -2.69 -2.65
CA ASP A 269 23.28 -2.34 -1.87
C ASP A 269 23.07 -0.95 -1.23
N PRO A 270 23.06 -0.83 0.11
CA PRO A 270 22.85 0.46 0.78
C PRO A 270 23.92 1.51 0.47
N ALA A 271 25.09 1.14 -0.07
CA ALA A 271 26.11 2.09 -0.50
C ALA A 271 25.82 2.76 -1.85
N THR A 272 25.05 2.09 -2.74
CA THR A 272 24.77 2.57 -4.10
C THR A 272 23.29 2.89 -4.32
N ALA A 273 22.37 2.23 -3.61
CA ALA A 273 20.94 2.46 -3.72
C ALA A 273 20.51 3.94 -3.62
N PRO A 274 21.11 4.82 -2.78
CA PRO A 274 20.75 6.25 -2.73
C PRO A 274 20.90 7.01 -4.06
N SER A 275 21.65 6.50 -5.04
CA SER A 275 21.73 7.10 -6.38
C SER A 275 20.67 6.60 -7.37
N SER A 276 19.92 5.55 -7.04
CA SER A 276 18.87 4.96 -7.89
C SER A 276 17.57 5.78 -7.87
N THR A 277 16.80 5.72 -8.96
CA THR A 277 15.48 6.36 -9.01
C THR A 277 14.53 5.75 -7.96
N ALA A 278 14.55 4.43 -7.79
CA ALA A 278 13.66 3.72 -6.86
C ALA A 278 13.85 4.17 -5.41
N TYR A 279 15.10 4.29 -4.93
CA TYR A 279 15.39 4.86 -3.61
C TYR A 279 14.92 6.31 -3.53
N GLN A 280 15.21 7.12 -4.54
CA GLN A 280 14.82 8.52 -4.55
C GLN A 280 13.30 8.71 -4.51
N TYR A 281 12.50 7.85 -5.16
CA TYR A 281 11.04 7.86 -5.04
C TYR A 281 10.56 7.41 -3.66
N ALA A 282 11.17 6.36 -3.08
CA ALA A 282 10.84 5.91 -1.73
C ALA A 282 11.04 7.01 -0.67
N VAL A 283 12.09 7.83 -0.78
CA VAL A 283 12.35 8.94 0.19
C VAL A 283 11.82 10.31 -0.25
N TRP A 284 11.36 10.48 -1.49
CA TRP A 284 10.79 11.75 -1.96
C TRP A 284 9.49 12.07 -1.22
N GLN A 285 9.26 13.36 -0.99
CA GLN A 285 8.02 13.90 -0.42
C GLN A 285 7.62 15.15 -1.21
N PRO A 286 6.30 15.40 -1.40
CA PRO A 286 5.80 16.69 -1.86
C PRO A 286 6.25 17.83 -0.95
N SER A 287 6.30 19.05 -1.49
CA SER A 287 6.55 20.27 -0.70
C SER A 287 5.49 20.57 0.36
N VAL A 288 4.31 19.94 0.28
CA VAL A 288 3.19 20.06 1.23
C VAL A 288 2.61 18.67 1.50
N GLY A 289 2.66 18.25 2.76
CA GLY A 289 2.19 16.92 3.20
C GLY A 289 3.13 15.77 2.82
N ALA A 290 2.83 14.57 3.32
CA ALA A 290 3.54 13.35 2.97
C ALA A 290 2.82 12.60 1.84
N LYS A 291 3.56 11.96 0.95
CA LYS A 291 3.02 11.08 -0.11
C LYS A 291 2.37 9.83 0.50
N GLY A 292 1.51 9.18 -0.27
CA GLY A 292 0.81 7.96 0.15
C GLY A 292 1.65 6.70 0.18
N GLY A 293 2.84 6.69 -0.42
CA GLY A 293 3.64 5.48 -0.62
C GLY A 293 4.50 5.52 -1.88
N PHE A 294 5.01 4.36 -2.28
CA PHE A 294 5.57 4.13 -3.62
C PHE A 294 5.00 2.83 -4.19
N PHE A 295 5.19 2.61 -5.50
CA PHE A 295 4.96 1.29 -6.09
C PHE A 295 6.10 0.82 -7.00
N ALA A 296 6.18 -0.49 -7.21
CA ALA A 296 7.11 -1.11 -8.14
C ALA A 296 6.36 -1.89 -9.23
N TYR A 297 6.71 -1.62 -10.49
CA TYR A 297 6.30 -2.47 -11.61
C TYR A 297 7.29 -3.61 -11.85
N ALA A 298 6.78 -4.75 -12.34
CA ALA A 298 7.52 -5.99 -12.53
C ALA A 298 8.24 -6.51 -11.26
N VAL A 299 7.56 -6.54 -10.11
CA VAL A 299 8.16 -6.89 -8.81
C VAL A 299 8.80 -8.29 -8.77
N ASP A 300 8.36 -9.21 -9.63
CA ASP A 300 8.96 -10.53 -9.83
C ASP A 300 10.42 -10.47 -10.35
N ARG A 301 10.90 -9.28 -10.71
CA ARG A 301 12.24 -8.95 -11.21
C ARG A 301 13.13 -8.20 -10.22
N ASP A 302 12.71 -8.02 -8.95
CA ASP A 302 13.55 -7.43 -7.90
C ASP A 302 14.92 -8.11 -7.87
N GLY A 303 16.00 -7.32 -7.95
CA GLY A 303 17.37 -7.83 -7.94
C GLY A 303 18.03 -7.98 -9.32
N LYS A 304 17.30 -7.80 -10.42
CA LYS A 304 17.83 -7.99 -11.79
C LYS A 304 18.64 -6.79 -12.29
N VAL A 305 19.65 -7.06 -13.11
CA VAL A 305 20.40 -6.03 -13.88
C VAL A 305 19.90 -5.97 -15.31
N TYR A 306 20.02 -4.81 -15.97
CA TYR A 306 19.67 -4.68 -17.38
C TYR A 306 20.42 -5.69 -18.27
N GLY A 307 19.68 -6.38 -19.14
CA GLY A 307 20.17 -7.46 -20.00
C GLY A 307 20.27 -8.84 -19.36
N ASP A 308 19.95 -9.01 -18.07
CA ASP A 308 19.79 -10.34 -17.46
C ASP A 308 18.39 -10.92 -17.75
N ASP A 309 18.23 -11.53 -18.92
CA ASP A 309 17.00 -12.19 -19.37
C ASP A 309 16.64 -13.46 -18.58
N THR A 310 17.49 -13.95 -17.66
CA THR A 310 17.23 -15.21 -16.94
C THR A 310 16.06 -15.07 -15.96
N ILE A 311 15.27 -16.14 -15.82
CA ILE A 311 14.19 -16.22 -14.82
C ILE A 311 14.73 -16.94 -13.58
N THR A 312 14.98 -16.18 -12.51
CA THR A 312 15.53 -16.68 -11.25
C THR A 312 14.67 -16.22 -10.07
N LYS A 313 14.76 -16.94 -8.95
CA LYS A 313 14.07 -16.51 -7.73
C LYS A 313 14.68 -15.20 -7.22
N THR A 314 13.85 -14.36 -6.63
CA THR A 314 14.24 -13.16 -5.89
C THR A 314 13.92 -13.29 -4.40
N ASP A 315 14.74 -12.65 -3.57
CA ASP A 315 14.52 -12.49 -2.13
C ASP A 315 13.83 -11.15 -1.79
N PHE A 316 13.46 -10.38 -2.83
CA PHE A 316 12.80 -9.06 -2.75
C PHE A 316 13.62 -8.00 -2.01
N THR A 317 14.93 -7.97 -2.28
CA THR A 317 15.90 -7.15 -1.54
C THR A 317 15.65 -5.65 -1.67
N TRP A 318 15.15 -5.19 -2.81
CA TRP A 318 14.76 -3.79 -2.99
C TRP A 318 13.47 -3.49 -2.24
N MET A 319 12.40 -4.25 -2.46
CA MET A 319 11.09 -3.96 -1.85
C MET A 319 11.17 -3.85 -0.32
N ARG A 320 11.87 -4.78 0.33
CA ARG A 320 12.08 -4.76 1.80
C ARG A 320 12.83 -3.52 2.28
N ASN A 321 13.91 -3.15 1.59
CA ASN A 321 14.72 -2.00 2.01
C ASN A 321 14.07 -0.66 1.65
N LEU A 322 13.38 -0.58 0.50
CA LEU A 322 12.67 0.62 0.06
C LEU A 322 11.49 0.95 0.98
N SER A 323 10.71 -0.05 1.41
CA SER A 323 9.68 0.10 2.44
C SER A 323 10.28 0.69 3.73
N ARG A 324 11.36 0.10 4.26
CA ARG A 324 12.03 0.60 5.47
C ARG A 324 12.54 2.04 5.34
N VAL A 325 13.21 2.42 4.24
CA VAL A 325 13.71 3.80 4.09
C VAL A 325 12.60 4.81 3.78
N GLN A 326 11.47 4.36 3.21
CA GLN A 326 10.27 5.18 3.10
C GLN A 326 9.69 5.49 4.49
N ASP A 327 9.56 4.48 5.36
CA ASP A 327 9.08 4.67 6.73
C ASP A 327 10.02 5.62 7.51
N GLU A 328 11.32 5.39 7.45
CA GLU A 328 12.34 6.27 8.04
C GLU A 328 12.20 7.72 7.52
N ALA A 329 11.94 7.92 6.22
CA ALA A 329 11.73 9.23 5.61
C ALA A 329 10.36 9.86 5.96
N ALA A 330 9.36 9.06 6.29
CA ALA A 330 8.07 9.51 6.82
C ALA A 330 8.11 9.80 8.35
N GLY A 331 9.24 9.51 9.02
CA GLY A 331 9.38 9.63 10.47
C GLY A 331 8.70 8.48 11.24
N ILE A 332 8.41 7.39 10.55
CA ILE A 332 7.80 6.18 11.10
C ILE A 332 8.92 5.22 11.45
N HIS A 333 8.81 4.64 12.63
CA HIS A 333 9.77 3.67 13.14
C HIS A 333 8.98 2.45 13.59
N PRO A 334 9.41 1.23 13.21
CA PRO A 334 8.77 0.01 13.68
C PRO A 334 8.76 -0.03 15.21
N GLU A 335 7.68 -0.55 15.80
CA GLU A 335 7.57 -0.63 17.26
C GLU A 335 8.75 -1.44 17.81
N PRO A 336 9.54 -0.91 18.77
CA PRO A 336 10.66 -1.63 19.34
C PRO A 336 10.21 -2.98 19.91
N PRO A 337 10.95 -4.09 19.63
CA PRO A 337 10.62 -5.37 20.23
C PRO A 337 10.63 -5.25 21.75
N ALA A 338 9.74 -5.99 22.42
CA ALA A 338 9.67 -6.00 23.89
C ALA A 338 11.06 -6.24 24.52
N ALA A 339 11.35 -5.65 25.68
CA ALA A 339 12.64 -5.82 26.34
C ALA A 339 12.87 -7.32 26.68
N PRO A 340 14.08 -7.87 26.44
CA PRO A 340 14.35 -9.27 26.72
C PRO A 340 14.34 -9.52 28.23
N ILE A 341 13.85 -10.67 28.68
CA ILE A 341 14.02 -11.07 30.08
C ILE A 341 15.47 -11.49 30.25
N ALA A 342 16.13 -11.05 31.32
CA ALA A 342 17.52 -11.36 31.61
C ALA A 342 17.72 -11.66 33.10
N THR A 343 18.58 -12.64 33.39
CA THR A 343 19.00 -13.04 34.74
C THR A 343 20.49 -13.34 34.77
N VAL A 344 21.15 -13.09 35.90
CA VAL A 344 22.54 -13.48 36.16
C VAL A 344 22.51 -14.76 36.98
N ASP A 345 23.21 -15.79 36.52
CA ASP A 345 23.30 -17.09 37.17
C ASP A 345 24.20 -17.04 38.42
N ALA A 346 24.12 -18.04 39.29
CA ALA A 346 24.80 -18.06 40.60
C ALA A 346 26.35 -18.04 40.49
N ASP A 347 26.89 -18.40 39.32
CA ASP A 347 28.32 -18.35 39.03
C ASP A 347 28.87 -16.91 38.81
N ARG A 348 27.96 -15.95 38.61
CA ARG A 348 28.19 -14.51 38.34
C ARG A 348 28.85 -14.20 37.00
N VAL A 349 28.84 -15.12 36.04
CA VAL A 349 29.43 -14.96 34.70
C VAL A 349 28.48 -15.38 33.59
N THR A 350 27.58 -16.33 33.84
CA THR A 350 26.53 -16.73 32.91
C THR A 350 25.29 -15.85 33.06
N LEU A 351 24.76 -15.42 31.93
CA LEU A 351 23.49 -14.73 31.77
C LEU A 351 22.53 -15.66 31.02
N ARG A 352 21.27 -15.66 31.43
CA ARG A 352 20.19 -16.43 30.79
C ARG A 352 18.93 -15.61 30.69
N GLY A 353 18.11 -15.90 29.69
CA GLY A 353 16.90 -15.14 29.47
C GLY A 353 16.00 -15.67 28.37
N THR A 354 14.96 -14.89 28.08
CA THR A 354 14.09 -15.08 26.92
C THR A 354 14.02 -13.81 26.07
N GLY A 355 13.62 -13.97 24.82
CA GLY A 355 13.52 -12.89 23.84
C GLY A 355 12.68 -13.30 22.62
N VAL A 356 12.66 -12.46 21.59
CA VAL A 356 12.07 -12.80 20.29
C VAL A 356 12.98 -13.80 19.60
N ALA A 357 12.43 -14.91 19.10
CA ALA A 357 13.23 -15.95 18.43
C ALA A 357 14.04 -15.37 17.24
N GLY A 358 15.31 -15.76 17.14
CA GLY A 358 16.23 -15.23 16.13
C GLY A 358 16.85 -13.86 16.43
N ALA A 359 16.35 -13.12 17.44
CA ALA A 359 16.88 -11.80 17.79
C ALA A 359 18.35 -11.85 18.25
N THR A 360 19.08 -10.76 18.01
CA THR A 360 20.42 -10.57 18.57
C THR A 360 20.34 -9.87 19.91
N VAL A 361 20.62 -10.58 20.99
CA VAL A 361 20.78 -10.03 22.34
C VAL A 361 22.15 -9.36 22.45
N SER A 362 22.17 -8.13 22.95
CA SER A 362 23.38 -7.37 23.24
C SER A 362 23.48 -7.07 24.74
N VAL A 363 24.67 -7.31 25.29
CA VAL A 363 24.96 -7.18 26.72
C VAL A 363 26.08 -6.18 26.95
N ALA A 364 25.80 -5.16 27.76
CA ALA A 364 26.80 -4.21 28.25
C ALA A 364 26.84 -4.22 29.79
N THR A 365 28.03 -4.10 30.38
CA THR A 365 28.20 -4.09 31.84
C THR A 365 28.79 -2.77 32.32
N SER A 366 28.26 -2.25 33.43
CA SER A 366 28.62 -0.95 34.00
C SER A 366 28.73 -1.01 35.52
N GLY A 367 29.40 -0.02 36.11
CA GLY A 367 29.67 0.05 37.55
C GLY A 367 31.16 0.21 37.86
N PRO A 368 31.54 0.19 39.15
CA PRO A 368 32.92 0.37 39.55
C PRO A 368 33.80 -0.86 39.25
N GLY A 369 35.11 -0.61 39.22
CA GLY A 369 36.11 -1.63 38.88
C GLY A 369 36.18 -1.92 37.39
N ARG A 370 36.89 -2.98 37.02
CA ARG A 370 37.02 -3.40 35.62
C ARG A 370 35.79 -4.23 35.22
N THR A 371 35.02 -3.73 34.27
CA THR A 371 33.79 -4.35 33.73
C THR A 371 34.09 -5.46 32.71
N ALA A 372 33.05 -6.18 32.30
CA ALA A 372 33.11 -7.18 31.24
C ALA A 372 33.04 -6.49 29.88
N SER A 373 33.72 -7.06 28.88
CA SER A 373 33.60 -6.57 27.50
C SER A 373 32.16 -6.70 26.99
N PRO A 374 31.67 -5.79 26.12
CA PRO A 374 30.38 -5.97 25.45
C PRO A 374 30.34 -7.31 24.71
N ALA A 375 29.19 -7.99 24.77
CA ALA A 375 29.03 -9.34 24.22
C ALA A 375 27.62 -9.51 23.62
N THR A 376 27.48 -10.45 22.70
CA THR A 376 26.21 -10.76 22.02
C THR A 376 25.88 -12.25 22.04
N ALA A 377 24.60 -12.57 21.92
CA ALA A 377 24.08 -13.92 21.75
C ALA A 377 22.83 -13.89 20.85
N THR A 378 22.47 -15.01 20.24
CA THR A 378 21.23 -15.14 19.46
C THR A 378 20.17 -15.84 20.30
N VAL A 379 18.91 -15.40 20.21
CA VAL A 379 17.77 -16.10 20.80
C VAL A 379 17.42 -17.32 19.95
N GLY A 380 17.33 -18.50 20.58
CA GLY A 380 16.94 -19.74 19.93
C GLY A 380 15.50 -19.72 19.41
N ALA A 381 15.15 -20.69 18.56
CA ALA A 381 13.79 -20.87 18.06
C ALA A 381 12.76 -21.18 19.18
N ASP A 382 13.22 -21.59 20.36
CA ASP A 382 12.41 -21.79 21.57
C ASP A 382 12.21 -20.50 22.39
N GLY A 383 12.72 -19.36 21.91
CA GLY A 383 12.66 -18.07 22.59
C GLY A 383 13.67 -17.89 23.73
N THR A 384 14.60 -18.83 23.94
CA THR A 384 15.60 -18.76 25.03
C THR A 384 16.97 -18.30 24.56
N TRP A 385 17.78 -17.73 25.45
CA TRP A 385 19.18 -17.40 25.17
C TRP A 385 20.08 -17.62 26.40
N THR A 386 21.37 -17.80 26.16
CA THR A 386 22.41 -17.90 27.19
C THR A 386 23.69 -17.24 26.69
N LEU A 387 24.35 -16.48 27.55
CA LEU A 387 25.60 -15.77 27.25
C LEU A 387 26.57 -15.93 28.42
N VAL A 388 27.87 -16.09 28.14
CA VAL A 388 28.91 -16.17 29.17
C VAL A 388 29.84 -14.96 29.02
N LEU A 389 29.95 -14.15 30.07
CA LEU A 389 30.83 -12.97 30.08
C LEU A 389 32.31 -13.38 30.12
N ASP A 390 33.19 -12.49 29.67
CA ASP A 390 34.66 -12.66 29.75
C ASP A 390 35.20 -12.64 31.19
N ARG A 391 34.36 -12.29 32.17
CA ARG A 391 34.69 -12.21 33.60
C ARG A 391 33.45 -12.36 34.49
N LYS A 392 33.69 -12.66 35.76
CA LYS A 392 32.67 -12.59 36.81
C LYS A 392 32.32 -11.14 37.17
N LEU A 393 31.03 -10.89 37.34
CA LEU A 393 30.47 -9.64 37.86
C LEU A 393 30.82 -9.48 39.35
N THR A 394 31.17 -8.25 39.72
CA THR A 394 31.42 -7.85 41.11
C THR A 394 30.40 -6.80 41.55
N PRO A 395 29.72 -6.95 42.71
CA PRO A 395 28.83 -5.90 43.19
C PRO A 395 29.59 -4.58 43.39
N PRO A 396 28.98 -3.41 43.13
CA PRO A 396 27.62 -3.19 42.62
C PRO A 396 27.55 -2.98 41.10
N GLN A 397 28.09 -3.90 40.29
CA GLN A 397 27.93 -3.85 38.83
C GLN A 397 26.49 -4.13 38.38
N THR A 398 26.12 -3.53 37.25
CA THR A 398 24.83 -3.68 36.56
C THR A 398 25.08 -4.21 35.16
N VAL A 399 24.18 -5.08 34.69
CA VAL A 399 24.12 -5.54 33.31
C VAL A 399 22.93 -4.88 32.63
N ALA A 400 23.17 -4.20 31.52
CA ALA A 400 22.13 -3.75 30.61
C ALA A 400 22.03 -4.75 29.45
N VAL A 401 20.83 -5.24 29.18
CA VAL A 401 20.55 -6.22 28.13
C VAL A 401 19.47 -5.66 27.20
N THR A 402 19.78 -5.55 25.92
CA THR A 402 18.82 -5.25 24.85
C THR A 402 18.73 -6.44 23.91
N GLN A 403 17.67 -6.52 23.10
CA GLN A 403 17.62 -7.38 21.92
C GLN A 403 17.33 -6.55 20.69
N SER A 404 17.78 -7.00 19.53
CA SER A 404 17.45 -6.40 18.25
C SER A 404 16.85 -7.41 17.28
N VAL A 405 15.78 -6.99 16.62
CA VAL A 405 15.07 -7.67 15.53
C VAL A 405 15.12 -6.71 14.35
N ASP A 406 15.63 -7.17 13.20
CA ASP A 406 15.71 -6.42 11.94
C ASP A 406 16.29 -4.99 12.09
N GLY A 407 17.35 -4.87 12.90
CA GLY A 407 18.04 -3.60 13.19
C GLY A 407 17.37 -2.72 14.25
N THR A 408 16.11 -2.98 14.59
CA THR A 408 15.35 -2.26 15.63
C THR A 408 15.70 -2.80 17.00
N ALA A 409 16.07 -1.94 17.95
CA ALA A 409 16.53 -2.33 19.28
C ALA A 409 15.44 -2.12 20.36
N SER A 410 15.31 -3.09 21.27
CA SER A 410 14.40 -3.02 22.41
C SER A 410 14.86 -1.98 23.44
N ALA A 411 13.94 -1.60 24.35
CA ALA A 411 14.33 -1.04 25.63
C ALA A 411 15.26 -1.99 26.41
N ALA A 412 16.10 -1.44 27.29
CA ALA A 412 17.11 -2.22 28.02
C ALA A 412 16.58 -2.79 29.35
N THR A 413 16.67 -4.11 29.51
CA THR A 413 16.48 -4.79 30.79
C THR A 413 17.74 -4.63 31.64
N SER A 414 17.61 -4.03 32.81
CA SER A 414 18.73 -3.80 33.74
C SER A 414 18.74 -4.83 34.87
N VAL A 415 19.72 -5.73 34.86
CA VAL A 415 19.96 -6.71 35.93
C VAL A 415 21.06 -6.20 36.85
N ARG A 416 20.70 -5.78 38.07
CA ARG A 416 21.65 -5.28 39.06
C ARG A 416 22.16 -6.41 39.95
N PHE A 417 23.48 -6.67 39.93
CA PHE A 417 24.07 -7.66 40.82
C PHE A 417 24.32 -7.06 42.21
N GLN A 418 23.35 -7.23 43.12
CA GLN A 418 23.46 -6.80 44.52
C GLN A 418 23.98 -7.93 45.43
N PRO A 419 24.73 -7.61 46.50
CA PRO A 419 25.09 -8.61 47.50
C PRO A 419 23.87 -8.98 48.34
N GLY A 420 23.50 -10.26 48.38
CA GLY A 420 22.64 -10.83 49.41
C GLY A 420 21.13 -10.83 49.14
N ARG A 421 20.68 -11.67 48.20
CA ARG A 421 19.50 -12.52 48.41
C ARG A 421 19.85 -13.95 47.94
N HIS A 422 19.99 -14.85 48.91
CA HIS A 422 19.88 -16.30 48.72
C HIS A 422 18.42 -16.70 48.92
#